data_AF-A0A1I1IW01-F1
#
_entry.id   AF-A0A1I1IW01-F1
#
_cell.length_a   1.000
_cell.length_b   1.000
_cell.length_c   1.000
_cell.angle_alpha   90.00
_cell.angle_beta   90.00
_cell.angle_gamma   90.00
#
_symmetry.space_group_name_H-M   'P 1'
#
loop_
_entity.id
_entity.type
_entity.pdbx_description
1 polymer ?
#
loop_
_entity_poly.entity_id
_entity_poly.type
_entity_poly.pdbx_seq_one_letter_code
_entity_poly.pdbx_strand_id
1 'polypeptide(L)'
;MTELLNWLLQQKGSLRTYVEFQDRALALRAEAPEQAALLRLLADLAGRFVEAYDRQPLSAEIAGRALDRLASLLGKAVAESAADPNSQLALLNEVGVSELV
;
A
#
# COMPACT_ATOMS: atom_id res chain seq x y z
N MET A 1 -3.68 -0.89 10.97
CA MET A 1 -3.49 -1.49 9.62
C MET A 1 -4.68 -2.32 9.14
N THR A 2 -5.32 -3.14 9.99
CA THR A 2 -6.51 -3.93 9.59
C THR A 2 -7.63 -3.07 9.00
N GLU A 3 -7.95 -1.93 9.61
CA GLU A 3 -8.95 -1.00 9.07
C GLU A 3 -8.57 -0.43 7.70
N LEU A 4 -7.28 -0.17 7.47
CA LEU A 4 -6.79 0.29 6.17
C LEU A 4 -6.97 -0.81 5.11
N LEU A 5 -6.70 -2.07 5.47
CA LEU A 5 -6.91 -3.22 4.60
C LEU A 5 -8.40 -3.43 4.28
N ASN A 6 -9.26 -3.40 5.30
CA ASN A 6 -10.70 -3.52 5.14
C ASN A 6 -11.25 -2.43 4.21
N TRP A 7 -10.81 -1.19 4.40
CA TRP A 7 -11.17 -0.09 3.51
C TRP A 7 -10.69 -0.34 2.07
N LEU A 8 -9.44 -0.78 1.88
CA LEU A 8 -8.84 -1.01 0.57
C LEU A 8 -9.59 -2.11 -0.21
N LEU A 9 -9.99 -3.18 0.46
CA LEU A 9 -10.73 -4.31 -0.13
C LEU A 9 -12.14 -3.92 -0.61
N GLN A 10 -12.68 -2.78 -0.17
CA GLN A 10 -13.96 -2.25 -0.66
C GLN A 10 -13.82 -1.39 -1.93
N GLN A 11 -12.60 -1.10 -2.37
CA GLN A 11 -12.34 -0.19 -3.47
C GLN A 11 -12.39 -0.91 -4.83
N LYS A 12 -12.59 -0.13 -5.90
CA LYS A 12 -12.63 -0.62 -7.30
C LYS A 12 -11.35 -0.30 -8.09
N GLY A 13 -10.32 0.29 -7.46
CA GLY A 13 -9.00 0.50 -8.07
C GLY A 13 -8.86 1.75 -8.95
N SER A 14 -9.69 2.79 -8.77
CA SER A 14 -9.52 4.05 -9.50
C SER A 14 -8.22 4.78 -9.10
N LEU A 15 -7.71 5.71 -9.92
CA LEU A 15 -6.53 6.51 -9.54
C LEU A 15 -6.71 7.22 -8.18
N ARG A 16 -7.93 7.70 -7.92
CA ARG A 16 -8.33 8.30 -6.64
C ARG A 16 -8.20 7.35 -5.46
N THR A 17 -8.39 6.05 -5.66
CA THR A 17 -8.19 5.02 -4.61
C THR A 17 -6.76 5.06 -4.08
N TYR A 18 -5.76 5.21 -4.95
CA TYR A 18 -4.35 5.23 -4.56
C TYR A 18 -3.95 6.53 -3.85
N VAL A 19 -4.54 7.66 -4.27
CA VAL A 19 -4.41 8.95 -3.56
C VAL A 19 -4.98 8.83 -2.14
N GLU A 20 -6.22 8.35 -2.01
CA GLU A 20 -6.85 8.17 -0.69
C GLU A 20 -6.10 7.15 0.18
N PHE A 21 -5.53 6.11 -0.43
CA PHE A 21 -4.69 5.15 0.29
C PHE A 21 -3.43 5.81 0.84
N GLN A 22 -2.74 6.62 0.04
CA GLN A 22 -1.55 7.36 0.46
C GLN A 22 -1.87 8.25 1.67
N ASP A 23 -2.94 9.05 1.59
CA ASP A 23 -3.34 9.94 2.68
C ASP A 23 -3.65 9.16 3.97
N ARG A 24 -4.41 8.06 3.87
CA ARG A 24 -4.77 7.21 5.02
C ARG A 24 -3.55 6.54 5.64
N ALA A 25 -2.62 6.04 4.81
CA ALA A 25 -1.39 5.42 5.29
C ALA A 25 -0.50 6.44 6.03
N LEU A 26 -0.36 7.66 5.51
CA LEU A 26 0.41 8.73 6.14
C LEU A 26 -0.24 9.25 7.42
N ALA A 27 -1.57 9.32 7.49
CA ALA A 27 -2.30 9.65 8.70
C ALA A 27 -2.09 8.56 9.78
N LEU A 28 -2.30 7.29 9.43
CA LEU A 28 -2.10 6.16 10.35
C LEU A 28 -0.65 6.09 10.87
N ARG A 29 0.33 6.46 10.04
CA ARG A 29 1.75 6.50 10.42
C ARG A 29 2.01 7.37 11.64
N ALA A 30 1.29 8.49 11.78
CA ALA A 30 1.45 9.41 12.91
C ALA A 30 1.00 8.78 14.24
N GLU A 31 0.13 7.77 14.19
CA GLU A 31 -0.47 7.11 15.34
C GLU A 31 0.14 5.74 15.65
N ALA A 32 0.95 5.18 14.74
CA ALA A 32 1.51 3.84 14.84
C ALA A 32 3.04 3.83 14.60
N PRO A 33 3.86 4.26 15.58
CA PRO A 33 5.31 4.41 15.41
C PRO A 33 6.02 3.10 15.06
N GLU A 34 5.56 1.96 15.59
CA GLU A 34 6.13 0.63 15.32
C GLU A 34 5.95 0.18 13.86
N GLN A 35 4.97 0.76 13.15
CA GLN A 35 4.66 0.44 11.75
C GLN A 35 5.01 1.59 10.81
N ALA A 36 5.66 2.64 11.32
CA ALA A 36 5.77 3.90 10.60
C ALA A 36 6.58 3.79 9.31
N ALA A 37 7.64 2.99 9.32
CA ALA A 37 8.47 2.72 8.13
C ALA A 37 7.65 2.01 7.04
N LEU A 38 6.91 0.97 7.41
CA LEU A 38 6.09 0.20 6.48
C LEU A 38 4.96 1.04 5.89
N LEU A 39 4.26 1.82 6.72
CA LEU A 39 3.21 2.73 6.28
C LEU A 39 3.74 3.80 5.33
N ARG A 40 4.96 4.30 5.56
CA ARG A 40 5.62 5.22 4.63
C ARG A 40 5.93 4.55 3.29
N LEU A 41 6.51 3.36 3.29
CA LEU A 41 6.84 2.64 2.06
C LEU A 41 5.58 2.29 1.23
N LEU A 42 4.50 1.90 1.89
CA LEU A 42 3.21 1.65 1.23
C LEU A 42 2.61 2.94 0.64
N ALA A 43 2.68 4.05 1.36
CA ALA A 43 2.22 5.36 0.87
C ALA A 43 3.05 5.84 -0.34
N ASP A 44 4.36 5.63 -0.30
CA ASP A 44 5.28 5.98 -1.39
C ASP A 44 5.04 5.06 -2.61
N LEU A 45 4.77 3.77 -2.41
CA LEU A 45 4.40 2.83 -3.47
C LEU A 45 3.12 3.26 -4.20
N ALA A 46 2.06 3.61 -3.46
CA ALA A 46 0.83 4.12 -4.06
C ALA A 46 1.04 5.47 -4.76
N GLY A 47 1.87 6.35 -4.17
CA GLY A 47 2.22 7.64 -4.76
C GLY A 47 2.91 7.52 -6.12
N ARG A 48 3.91 6.64 -6.23
CA ARG A 48 4.62 6.40 -7.50
C ARG A 48 3.71 5.85 -8.58
N PHE A 49 2.76 4.99 -8.21
CA PHE A 49 1.72 4.55 -9.14
C PHE A 49 0.81 5.71 -9.59
N VAL A 50 0.40 6.60 -8.67
CA VAL A 50 -0.37 7.80 -9.04
C VAL A 50 0.42 8.69 -10.01
N GLU A 51 1.70 8.94 -9.73
CA GLU A 51 2.57 9.75 -10.58
C GLU A 51 2.75 9.15 -11.98
N ALA A 52 2.93 7.82 -12.07
CA ALA A 52 3.08 7.13 -13.35
C ALA A 52 1.84 7.25 -14.26
N TYR A 53 0.65 7.36 -13.66
CA TYR A 53 -0.62 7.50 -14.36
C TYR A 53 -1.19 8.93 -14.31
N ASP A 54 -0.46 9.90 -13.75
CA ASP A 54 -0.86 11.30 -13.88
C ASP A 54 -0.78 11.68 -15.37
N ARG A 55 -1.92 12.10 -15.91
CA ARG A 55 -2.11 12.46 -17.34
C ARG A 55 -2.00 11.30 -18.32
N GLN A 56 -1.94 10.05 -17.86
CA GLN A 56 -2.03 8.86 -18.72
C GLN A 56 -3.36 8.13 -18.49
N PRO A 57 -3.95 7.52 -19.52
CA PRO A 57 -5.14 6.71 -19.34
C PRO A 57 -4.82 5.47 -18.50
N LEU A 58 -5.46 5.35 -17.34
CA LEU A 58 -5.41 4.15 -16.50
C LEU A 58 -6.51 3.17 -16.97
N SER A 59 -6.10 2.01 -17.48
CA SER A 59 -7.07 0.96 -17.83
C SER A 59 -7.63 0.27 -16.59
N ALA A 60 -8.86 -0.23 -16.68
CA ALA A 60 -9.49 -0.97 -15.58
C ALA A 60 -8.71 -2.26 -15.20
N GLU A 61 -8.04 -2.89 -16.16
CA GLU A 61 -7.19 -4.05 -15.92
C GLU A 61 -5.96 -3.70 -15.08
N ILE A 62 -5.24 -2.63 -15.46
CA ILE A 62 -4.06 -2.16 -14.73
C ILE A 62 -4.47 -1.71 -13.32
N ALA A 63 -5.56 -0.95 -13.22
CA ALA A 63 -6.18 -0.54 -11.97
C ALA A 63 -6.49 -1.72 -11.04
N GLY A 64 -7.06 -2.82 -11.57
CA GLY A 64 -7.37 -4.02 -10.80
C GLY A 64 -6.11 -4.73 -10.30
N ARG A 65 -5.13 -4.96 -11.19
CA ARG A 65 -3.87 -5.64 -10.81
C ARG A 65 -3.08 -4.88 -9.75
N ALA A 66 -3.01 -3.55 -9.90
CA ALA A 66 -2.37 -2.68 -8.92
C ALA A 66 -3.07 -2.75 -7.54
N LEU A 67 -4.40 -2.83 -7.53
CA LEU A 67 -5.18 -2.94 -6.29
C LEU A 67 -4.93 -4.29 -5.62
N ASP A 68 -4.95 -5.38 -6.38
CA ASP A 68 -4.68 -6.73 -5.88
C ASP A 68 -3.26 -6.83 -5.30
N ARG A 69 -2.26 -6.25 -5.99
CA ARG A 69 -0.87 -6.22 -5.51
C ARG A 69 -0.74 -5.45 -4.21
N LEU A 70 -1.35 -4.26 -4.13
CA LEU A 70 -1.32 -3.44 -2.92
C LEU A 70 -2.03 -4.12 -1.75
N ALA A 71 -3.19 -4.72 -1.99
CA ALA A 71 -3.94 -5.46 -0.98
C ALA A 71 -3.18 -6.70 -0.49
N SER A 72 -2.46 -7.40 -1.38
CA SER A 72 -1.60 -8.53 -1.00
C SER A 72 -0.47 -8.10 -0.06
N LEU A 73 0.25 -7.02 -0.39
CA LEU A 73 1.34 -6.49 0.43
C LEU A 73 0.84 -6.02 1.81
N LEU A 74 -0.28 -5.29 1.84
CA LEU A 74 -0.89 -4.87 3.10
C LEU A 74 -1.47 -6.05 3.90
N GLY A 75 -1.98 -7.08 3.22
CA GLY A 75 -2.43 -8.32 3.85
C GLY A 75 -1.31 -9.04 4.60
N LYS A 76 -0.14 -9.17 3.97
CA LYS A 76 1.09 -9.68 4.62
C LYS A 76 1.45 -8.84 5.84
N ALA A 77 1.45 -7.52 5.71
CA ALA A 77 1.74 -6.60 6.80
C ALA A 77 0.80 -6.76 8.01
N VAL A 78 -0.49 -6.98 7.77
CA VAL A 78 -1.45 -7.24 8.85
C VAL A 78 -1.19 -8.59 9.51
N ALA A 79 -0.93 -9.64 8.72
CA ALA A 79 -0.68 -10.99 9.23
C ALA A 79 0.64 -11.09 10.01
N GLU A 80 1.66 -10.35 9.59
CA GLU A 80 3.01 -10.37 10.17
C GLU A 80 3.24 -9.25 11.20
N SER A 81 2.18 -8.61 11.68
CA SER A 81 2.29 -7.50 12.65
C SER A 81 2.99 -7.88 13.96
N ALA A 82 3.03 -9.16 14.31
CA ALA A 82 3.76 -9.72 15.46
C ALA A 82 4.92 -10.65 15.05
N ALA A 83 5.37 -10.58 13.80
CA ALA A 83 6.49 -11.40 13.32
C ALA A 83 7.83 -10.94 13.94
N ASP A 84 8.83 -11.81 13.86
CA ASP A 84 10.17 -11.51 14.35
C ASP A 84 10.84 -10.39 13.52
N PRO A 85 11.88 -9.73 14.06
CA PRO A 85 12.52 -8.59 13.38
C PRO A 85 13.06 -8.90 11.97
N ASN A 86 13.51 -10.12 11.68
CA ASN A 86 14.00 -10.45 10.34
C ASN A 86 12.86 -10.54 9.34
N SER A 87 11.71 -11.08 9.74
CA SER A 87 10.50 -11.11 8.93
C SER A 87 9.99 -9.70 8.64
N GLN A 88 9.97 -8.81 9.66
CA GLN A 88 9.61 -7.40 9.46
C GLN A 88 10.55 -6.69 8.48
N LEU A 89 11.86 -6.91 8.59
CA LEU A 89 12.84 -6.34 7.66
C LEU A 89 12.67 -6.89 6.23
N ALA A 90 12.41 -8.20 6.09
CA ALA A 90 12.14 -8.81 4.80
C ALA A 90 10.91 -8.20 4.13
N LEU A 91 9.83 -7.98 4.88
CA LEU A 91 8.63 -7.31 4.38
C LEU A 91 8.90 -5.86 3.97
N LEU A 92 9.64 -5.09 4.78
CA LEU A 92 10.04 -3.73 4.42
C LEU A 92 10.82 -3.71 3.10
N ASN A 93 11.76 -4.63 2.92
CA ASN A 93 12.53 -4.76 1.68
C ASN A 93 11.65 -5.17 0.50
N GLU A 94 10.72 -6.12 0.68
CA GLU A 94 9.78 -6.52 -0.37
C GLU A 94 8.95 -5.32 -0.86
N VAL A 95 8.38 -4.54 0.07
CA VAL A 95 7.61 -3.33 -0.28
C VAL A 95 8.53 -2.28 -0.92
N GLY A 96 9.73 -2.08 -0.38
CA GLY A 96 10.68 -1.06 -0.84
C GLY A 96 11.17 -1.24 -2.28
N VAL A 97 11.17 -2.46 -2.81
CA VAL A 97 11.53 -2.75 -4.22
C VAL A 97 10.33 -3.04 -5.12
N SER A 98 9.11 -3.04 -4.57
CA SER A 98 7.91 -3.37 -5.33
C SER A 98 7.45 -2.22 -6.22
N GLU A 99 6.75 -2.59 -7.29
CA GLU A 99 5.88 -1.72 -8.09
C GLU A 99 4.46 -2.28 -8.08
N LEU A 100 3.47 -1.46 -8.41
CA LEU A 100 2.09 -1.92 -8.53
C LEU A 100 1.76 -2.49 -9.93
N VAL A 101 2.51 -2.10 -10.97
CA VAL A 101 2.46 -2.64 -12.34
C VAL A 101 3.77 -2.38 -13.09
#